data_AF-A0A0S3RP19-F1
#
_entry.id   AF-A0A0S3RP19-F1
#
_cell.length_a   1.000
_cell.length_b   1.000
_cell.length_c   1.000
_cell.angle_alpha   90.00
_cell.angle_beta   90.00
_cell.angle_gamma   90.00
#
_symmetry.space_group_name_H-M   'P 1'
#
loop_
_entity.id
_entity.type
_entity.pdbx_description
1 polymer ?
#
loop_
_entity_poly.entity_id
_entity_poly.type
_entity_poly.pdbx_seq_one_letter_code
_entity_poly.pdbx_strand_id
1 'polypeptide(L)'
;MLKIKEVNIEAYKYLIGIPPRFWSRSRFTGQAMTDTLDNNIGEAFNSVLIHSRGKPIITMMEDIRVYLMKRWATNRTKVASMDFTICPKIKKRLEKECTLSIFWVPR
;
A
#
# COMPACT_ATOMS: atom_id res chain seq x y z
N MET A 1 9.57 -23.71 -14.38
CA MET A 1 11.03 -23.99 -14.25
C MET A 1 11.64 -24.51 -15.54
N LEU A 2 11.09 -25.56 -16.15
CA LEU A 2 11.62 -26.09 -17.42
C LEU A 2 11.65 -25.05 -18.55
N LYS A 3 10.57 -24.26 -18.70
CA LYS A 3 10.52 -23.14 -19.64
C LYS A 3 11.59 -22.05 -19.41
N ILE A 4 12.03 -21.82 -18.17
CA ILE A 4 13.09 -20.82 -17.87
C ILE A 4 14.45 -21.39 -18.30
N LYS A 5 14.68 -22.69 -18.08
CA LYS A 5 15.89 -23.40 -18.52
C LYS A 5 16.07 -23.37 -20.04
N GLU A 6 14.96 -23.49 -20.78
CA GLU A 6 14.94 -23.40 -22.24
C GLU A 6 15.31 -22.00 -22.76
N VAL A 7 14.92 -20.94 -22.05
CA VAL A 7 15.21 -19.55 -22.45
C VAL A 7 16.61 -19.10 -22.01
N ASN A 8 17.02 -19.43 -20.79
CA ASN A 8 18.33 -19.07 -20.25
C ASN A 8 18.78 -20.02 -19.13
N ILE A 9 19.84 -20.78 -19.41
CA ILE A 9 20.35 -21.80 -18.48
C ILE A 9 21.04 -21.21 -17.25
N GLU A 10 21.67 -20.04 -17.36
CA GLU A 10 22.36 -19.39 -16.24
C GLU A 10 21.36 -18.75 -15.27
N ALA A 11 20.31 -18.12 -15.79
CA ALA A 11 19.20 -17.63 -14.97
C ALA A 11 18.50 -18.77 -14.22
N TYR A 12 18.34 -19.93 -14.88
CA TYR A 12 17.82 -21.13 -14.24
C TYR A 12 18.72 -21.60 -13.10
N LYS A 13 20.04 -21.75 -13.33
CA LYS A 13 21.01 -22.15 -12.29
C LYS A 13 21.00 -21.20 -11.09
N TYR A 14 20.92 -19.89 -11.36
CA TYR A 14 20.81 -18.87 -10.31
C TYR A 14 19.54 -19.05 -9.47
N LEU A 15 18.37 -19.19 -10.11
CA LEU A 15 17.09 -19.33 -9.40
C LEU A 15 16.99 -20.63 -8.59
N ILE A 16 17.54 -21.75 -9.07
CA ILE A 16 17.53 -23.00 -8.29
C ILE A 16 18.43 -22.92 -7.05
N GLY A 17 19.45 -22.06 -7.06
CA GLY A 17 20.31 -21.79 -5.91
C GLY A 17 19.60 -21.04 -4.79
N ILE A 18 18.47 -20.39 -5.08
CA ILE A 18 17.67 -19.64 -4.12
C ILE A 18 16.46 -20.49 -3.69
N PRO A 19 16.14 -20.58 -2.38
CA PRO A 19 14.95 -21.28 -1.93
C PRO A 19 13.67 -20.76 -2.63
N PRO A 20 12.83 -21.64 -3.21
CA PRO A 20 11.66 -21.23 -4.00
C PRO A 20 10.67 -20.29 -3.30
N ARG A 21 10.63 -20.29 -1.97
CA ARG A 21 9.81 -19.36 -1.17
C ARG A 21 10.13 -17.88 -1.42
N PHE A 22 11.31 -17.55 -1.94
CA PHE A 22 11.73 -16.16 -2.16
C PHE A 22 11.45 -15.64 -3.57
N TRP A 23 11.23 -16.52 -4.56
CA TRP A 23 11.07 -16.10 -5.96
C TRP A 23 9.91 -16.76 -6.70
N SER A 24 9.36 -17.87 -6.19
CA SER A 24 8.23 -18.55 -6.81
C SER A 24 6.92 -18.13 -6.16
N ARG A 25 6.05 -17.46 -6.92
CA ARG A 25 4.71 -17.04 -6.45
C ARG A 25 3.88 -18.18 -5.84
N SER A 26 3.98 -19.40 -6.38
CA SER A 26 3.29 -20.59 -5.85
C SER A 26 3.79 -21.06 -4.47
N ARG A 27 4.92 -20.54 -4.02
CA ARG A 27 5.56 -20.86 -2.74
C ARG A 27 5.57 -19.68 -1.76
N PHE A 28 4.97 -18.55 -2.13
CA PHE A 28 4.80 -17.42 -1.22
C PHE A 28 3.79 -17.78 -0.14
N THR A 29 4.07 -17.40 1.10
CA THR A 29 3.12 -17.53 2.18
C THR A 29 2.06 -16.44 2.04
N GLY A 30 0.82 -16.71 2.43
CA GLY A 30 -0.21 -15.67 2.54
C GLY A 30 0.01 -14.71 3.71
N GLN A 31 1.10 -14.90 4.46
CA GLN A 31 1.45 -14.09 5.62
C GLN A 31 2.16 -12.82 5.16
N ALA A 32 1.59 -11.67 5.49
CA ALA A 32 2.23 -10.39 5.26
C ALA A 32 3.53 -10.32 6.07
N MET A 33 4.67 -10.22 5.37
CA MET A 33 6.00 -10.07 5.98
C MET A 33 6.33 -8.61 6.29
N THR A 34 5.62 -7.67 5.67
CA THR A 34 5.78 -6.23 5.84
C THR A 34 4.44 -5.60 6.18
N ASP A 35 4.43 -4.65 7.11
CA ASP A 35 3.19 -3.98 7.56
C ASP A 35 2.62 -3.04 6.47
N THR A 36 3.48 -2.50 5.61
CA THR A 36 3.10 -1.53 4.56
C THR A 36 3.92 -1.74 3.29
N LEU A 37 3.31 -1.49 2.12
CA LEU A 37 3.99 -1.42 0.82
C LEU A 37 4.19 0.05 0.44
N ASP A 38 5.19 0.69 1.05
CA ASP A 38 5.35 2.16 1.01
C ASP A 38 5.53 2.73 -0.41
N ASN A 39 6.22 2.00 -1.29
CA ASN A 39 6.44 2.44 -2.68
C ASN A 39 5.11 2.61 -3.45
N ASN A 40 4.20 1.65 -3.28
CA ASN A 40 2.91 1.67 -3.98
C ASN A 40 2.01 2.82 -3.51
N ILE A 41 2.15 3.27 -2.26
CA ILE A 41 1.37 4.39 -1.72
C ILE A 41 1.82 5.71 -2.35
N GLY A 42 3.14 5.92 -2.44
CA GLY A 42 3.71 7.11 -3.07
C GLY A 42 3.37 7.19 -4.56
N GLU A 43 3.52 6.08 -5.29
CA GLU A 43 3.15 5.99 -6.71
C GLU A 43 1.66 6.27 -6.92
N ALA A 44 0.79 5.64 -6.13
CA ALA A 44 -0.66 5.86 -6.23
C ALA A 44 -1.03 7.32 -5.96
N PHE A 45 -0.45 7.95 -4.93
CA PHE A 45 -0.71 9.36 -4.64
C PHE A 45 -0.21 10.27 -5.76
N ASN A 46 1.01 10.04 -6.25
CA ASN A 46 1.58 10.81 -7.36
C ASN A 46 0.73 10.71 -8.63
N SER A 47 0.20 9.53 -8.94
CA SER A 47 -0.66 9.32 -10.12
C SER A 47 -1.92 10.19 -10.11
N VAL A 48 -2.51 10.41 -8.93
CA VAL A 48 -3.70 11.25 -8.75
C VAL A 48 -3.36 12.73 -8.95
N LEU A 49 -2.16 13.14 -8.52
CA LEU A 49 -1.74 14.54 -8.56
C LEU A 49 -1.30 15.04 -9.94
N ILE A 50 -1.12 14.15 -10.92
CA ILE A 50 -0.58 14.49 -12.25
C ILE A 50 -1.31 15.70 -12.85
N HIS A 51 -2.64 15.72 -12.82
CA HIS A 51 -3.43 16.81 -13.41
C HIS A 51 -3.49 18.06 -12.53
N SER A 52 -3.48 17.91 -11.21
CA SER A 52 -3.56 19.06 -10.29
C SER A 52 -2.25 19.86 -10.24
N ARG A 53 -1.09 19.21 -10.46
CA ARG A 53 0.23 19.86 -10.48
C ARG A 53 0.42 20.89 -11.59
N GLY A 54 -0.34 20.80 -12.67
CA GLY A 54 -0.30 21.77 -13.78
C GLY A 54 -1.13 23.03 -13.52
N LYS A 55 -1.83 23.12 -12.39
CA LYS A 55 -2.75 24.23 -12.08
C LYS A 55 -2.09 25.30 -11.19
N PRO A 56 -2.62 26.53 -11.16
CA PRO A 56 -2.18 27.55 -10.19
C PRO A 56 -2.22 27.03 -8.76
N ILE A 57 -1.33 27.54 -7.90
CA ILE A 57 -1.12 27.00 -6.54
C ILE A 57 -2.40 26.88 -5.72
N ILE A 58 -3.28 27.89 -5.77
CA ILE A 58 -4.55 27.89 -5.04
C ILE A 58 -5.46 26.77 -5.55
N THR A 59 -5.60 26.64 -6.87
CA THR A 59 -6.42 25.59 -7.50
C THR A 59 -5.87 24.20 -7.25
N MET A 60 -4.54 24.03 -7.29
CA MET A 60 -3.87 22.76 -6.96
C MET A 60 -4.16 22.36 -5.50
N MET A 61 -4.04 23.28 -4.55
CA MET A 61 -4.35 23.00 -3.14
C MET A 61 -5.81 22.62 -2.94
N GLU A 62 -6.73 23.31 -3.62
CA GLU A 62 -8.16 23.03 -3.53
C GLU A 62 -8.52 21.65 -4.11
N ASP A 63 -7.95 21.29 -5.26
CA ASP A 63 -8.09 19.95 -5.83
C ASP A 63 -7.63 18.86 -4.85
N ILE A 64 -6.46 19.05 -4.24
CA ILE A 64 -5.89 18.10 -3.26
C ILE A 64 -6.83 17.97 -2.05
N ARG A 65 -7.31 19.10 -1.52
CA ARG A 65 -8.24 19.12 -0.38
C ARG A 65 -9.52 18.35 -0.69
N VAL A 66 -10.16 18.61 -1.84
CA VAL A 66 -11.39 17.93 -2.26
C VAL A 66 -11.15 16.45 -2.50
N TYR A 67 -10.03 16.07 -3.11
CA TYR A 67 -9.65 14.66 -3.29
C TYR A 67 -9.53 13.93 -1.95
N LEU A 68 -8.79 14.50 -0.99
CA LEU A 68 -8.60 13.90 0.33
C LEU A 68 -9.93 13.73 1.08
N MET A 69 -10.79 14.75 1.06
CA MET A 69 -12.11 14.69 1.70
C MET A 69 -13.00 13.60 1.09
N LYS A 70 -13.08 13.52 -0.25
CA LYS A 70 -13.86 12.48 -0.94
C LYS A 70 -13.33 11.09 -0.62
N ARG A 71 -12.01 10.92 -0.60
CA ARG A 71 -11.35 9.66 -0.28
C ARG A 71 -11.63 9.23 1.16
N TRP A 72 -11.54 10.15 2.12
CA TRP A 72 -11.88 9.85 3.52
C TRP A 72 -13.34 9.47 3.71
N ALA A 73 -14.26 10.22 3.10
CA ALA A 73 -15.69 9.87 3.16
C ALA A 73 -15.94 8.46 2.60
N THR A 74 -15.40 8.17 1.42
CA THR A 74 -15.52 6.86 0.77
C THR A 74 -14.94 5.74 1.63
N ASN A 75 -13.74 5.94 2.19
CA ASN A 75 -13.08 4.95 3.03
C ASN A 75 -13.87 4.69 4.32
N ARG A 76 -14.42 5.73 4.94
CA ARG A 76 -15.25 5.59 6.15
C ARG A 76 -16.47 4.71 5.89
N THR A 77 -17.17 4.94 4.78
CA THR A 77 -18.33 4.12 4.39
C THR A 77 -17.94 2.68 4.12
N LYS A 78 -16.84 2.46 3.38
CA LYS A 78 -16.33 1.11 3.08
C LYS A 78 -15.99 0.34 4.34
N VAL A 79 -15.23 0.94 5.25
CA VAL A 79 -14.84 0.31 6.53
C VAL A 79 -16.06 -0.01 7.39
N ALA A 80 -17.06 0.88 7.44
CA ALA A 80 -18.28 0.64 8.20
C ALA A 80 -19.10 -0.56 7.67
N SER A 81 -19.07 -0.82 6.36
CA SER A 81 -19.77 -1.94 5.72
C SER A 81 -18.99 -3.25 5.69
N MET A 82 -17.74 -3.25 6.15
CA MET A 82 -16.79 -4.33 5.92
C MET A 82 -16.76 -5.30 7.11
N ASP A 83 -17.07 -6.57 6.85
CA ASP A 83 -16.91 -7.66 7.81
C ASP A 83 -15.56 -8.36 7.57
N PHE A 84 -14.50 -7.86 8.19
CA PHE A 84 -13.19 -8.54 8.17
C PHE A 84 -12.48 -8.42 9.51
N THR A 85 -11.70 -9.45 9.84
CA THR A 85 -10.82 -9.43 11.01
C THR A 85 -9.54 -8.67 10.68
N ILE A 86 -9.34 -7.50 11.28
CA ILE A 86 -8.08 -6.75 11.20
C ILE A 86 -6.98 -7.55 11.90
N CYS A 87 -5.79 -7.64 11.30
CA CYS A 87 -4.64 -8.29 11.93
C CYS A 87 -4.34 -7.68 13.31
N PRO A 88 -4.11 -8.47 14.37
CA PRO A 88 -3.95 -7.96 15.74
C PRO A 88 -2.90 -6.85 15.89
N LYS A 89 -1.78 -6.95 15.15
CA LYS A 89 -0.71 -5.95 15.15
C LYS A 89 -1.18 -4.59 14.61
N ILE A 90 -1.94 -4.60 13.52
CA ILE A 90 -2.50 -3.39 12.90
C ILE A 90 -3.58 -2.79 13.81
N LYS A 91 -4.45 -3.63 14.38
CA LYS A 91 -5.48 -3.18 15.34
C LYS A 91 -4.85 -2.46 16.54
N LYS A 92 -3.83 -3.06 17.15
CA LYS A 92 -3.09 -2.46 18.29
C LYS A 92 -2.44 -1.12 17.92
N ARG A 93 -1.88 -1.01 16.71
CA ARG A 93 -1.32 0.27 16.22
C ARG A 93 -2.42 1.31 16.02
N LEU A 94 -3.54 0.94 15.39
CA LEU A 94 -4.67 1.82 15.17
C LEU A 94 -5.23 2.39 16.48
N GLU A 95 -5.46 1.53 17.48
CA GLU A 95 -5.95 1.94 18.80
C GLU A 95 -5.00 2.94 19.47
N LYS A 96 -3.68 2.70 19.40
CA LYS A 96 -2.66 3.64 19.91
C LYS A 96 -2.75 5.00 19.22
N GLU A 97 -2.82 5.04 17.90
CA GLU A 97 -2.91 6.30 17.16
C GLU A 97 -4.24 7.02 17.44
N CYS A 98 -5.35 6.29 17.58
CA CYS A 98 -6.63 6.85 18.01
C CYS A 98 -6.48 7.56 19.36
N THR A 99 -5.89 6.93 20.37
CA THR A 99 -5.67 7.56 21.68
C THR A 99 -4.78 8.82 21.59
N LEU A 100 -3.70 8.77 20.81
CA LEU A 100 -2.80 9.91 20.62
C LEU A 100 -3.48 11.09 19.92
N SER A 101 -4.41 10.79 18.99
CA SER A 101 -5.13 11.83 18.25
C SER A 101 -6.15 12.61 19.07
N ILE A 102 -6.61 12.06 20.21
CA ILE A 102 -7.62 12.71 21.08
C ILE A 102 -7.14 14.08 21.58
N PHE A 103 -5.84 14.21 21.86
CA PHE A 103 -5.23 15.43 22.39
C PHE A 103 -4.47 16.22 21.31
N TRP A 104 -4.74 15.96 20.04
CA TRP A 104 -4.04 16.66 18.97
C TRP A 104 -4.52 18.11 18.90
N VAL A 105 -3.59 19.04 19.12
CA VAL A 105 -3.81 20.47 18.98
C VAL A 105 -2.98 20.96 17.78
N PRO A 106 -3.61 21.60 16.77
CA PRO A 106 -2.87 22.20 15.68
C PRO A 106 -1.92 23.26 16.23
N ARG A 107 -0.63 23.17 15.89
CA ARG A 107 0.35 24.24 16.13
C ARG A 107 0.31 25.26 15.01
#